data_AF-A0A1G1X0U3-F1
#
_entry.id   AF-A0A1G1X0U3-F1
#
_cell.length_a   1.000
_cell.length_b   1.000
_cell.length_c   1.000
_cell.angle_alpha   90.00
_cell.angle_beta   90.00
_cell.angle_gamma   90.00
#
_symmetry.space_group_name_H-M   'P 1'
#
loop_
_entity.id
_entity.type
_entity.pdbx_description
1 polymer ?
#
loop_
_entity_poly.entity_id
_entity_poly.type
_entity_poly.pdbx_seq_one_letter_code
_entity_poly.pdbx_strand_id
1 'polypeptide(L)'
;MDIKNNRTIYWQALVALMLIFGICIIPIKTADIAQEENPDDATAQQLSSASSITFNLEHISPNTVGIALWTNDSVRAPDTTQVHITIEPSTTIDTTLGEILKNEREITISLQAISEPLRVRIDTPTLETTKAILLRTQQENHSALAYTTFVEKPLIVALIHKLYQQQAIASDIQYVWNEGSEILHGKNPYARAAIDTKHGSKYATYFPLSYIASAAIQKIGFAEFADWLKVVRPIVLGSQLASAVLVMVYLWRKNLFFLGIASFFMILFHRFVLYPARVTHIDFPAIMFLLAGMMLLTKKPRSGYFLIGVSLAIKQMAIFLVPIFIVYAWHQNRSKKVTILHSLFLLAVSALSLAPFIVNNPIGTMQSIFFSVERAATGDFASPSLSTIVGLTGTHARIPMLGILILVYIAVWRKELRLFGATLAVFVVFAGFNPVLFFQYLAWIIPFIPLAISEVTLSESPLQSSHRLRDT
;
A
#
# COMPACT_ATOMS: atom_id res chain seq x y z
N MET A 1 -33.33 -7.84 -26.39
CA MET A 1 -32.18 -8.76 -26.14
C MET A 1 -32.61 -9.74 -25.07
N ASP A 2 -32.55 -11.02 -25.39
CA ASP A 2 -33.33 -12.09 -24.75
C ASP A 2 -32.72 -12.56 -23.41
N ILE A 3 -33.48 -12.43 -22.31
CA ILE A 3 -33.03 -12.64 -20.92
C ILE A 3 -32.56 -14.09 -20.68
N LYS A 4 -33.01 -15.04 -21.49
CA LYS A 4 -32.63 -16.46 -21.35
C LYS A 4 -31.17 -16.75 -21.72
N ASN A 5 -30.57 -16.00 -22.64
CA ASN A 5 -29.20 -16.30 -23.10
C ASN A 5 -28.11 -15.86 -22.09
N ASN A 6 -28.43 -14.91 -21.20
CA ASN A 6 -27.48 -14.46 -20.20
C ASN A 6 -27.26 -15.49 -19.07
N ARG A 7 -28.24 -16.36 -18.74
CA ARG A 7 -28.10 -17.37 -17.67
C ARG A 7 -26.96 -18.37 -17.91
N THR A 8 -26.75 -18.78 -19.15
CA THR A 8 -25.68 -19.72 -19.51
C THR A 8 -24.31 -19.07 -19.39
N ILE A 9 -24.18 -17.83 -19.84
CA ILE A 9 -22.96 -17.02 -19.69
C ILE A 9 -22.69 -16.73 -18.20
N TYR A 10 -23.72 -16.45 -17.39
CA TYR A 10 -23.62 -16.29 -15.94
C TYR A 10 -23.04 -17.53 -15.26
N TRP A 11 -23.52 -18.71 -15.62
CA TRP A 11 -23.04 -19.97 -15.08
C TRP A 11 -21.60 -20.27 -15.50
N GLN A 12 -21.24 -20.03 -16.76
CA GLN A 12 -19.89 -20.28 -17.25
C GLN A 12 -18.85 -19.37 -16.59
N ALA A 13 -19.15 -18.07 -16.42
CA ALA A 13 -18.23 -17.17 -15.72
C ALA A 13 -18.12 -17.47 -14.22
N LEU A 14 -19.24 -17.85 -13.58
CA LEU A 14 -19.23 -18.28 -12.18
C LEU A 14 -18.39 -19.54 -11.97
N VAL A 15 -18.51 -20.52 -12.87
CA VAL A 15 -17.70 -21.75 -12.85
C VAL A 15 -16.23 -21.44 -13.10
N ALA A 16 -15.91 -20.57 -14.08
CA ALA A 16 -14.54 -20.13 -14.32
C ALA A 16 -13.94 -19.42 -13.09
N LEU A 17 -14.71 -18.57 -12.41
CA LEU A 17 -14.30 -17.92 -11.16
C LEU A 17 -14.13 -18.90 -10.00
N MET A 18 -15.00 -19.91 -9.88
CA MET A 18 -14.87 -20.95 -8.87
C MET A 18 -13.66 -21.85 -9.14
N LEU A 19 -13.31 -22.10 -10.40
CA LEU A 19 -12.09 -22.82 -10.77
C LEU A 19 -10.84 -22.00 -10.45
N ILE A 20 -10.83 -20.70 -10.77
CA ILE A 20 -9.73 -19.80 -10.39
C ILE A 20 -9.61 -19.71 -8.86
N PHE A 21 -10.73 -19.57 -8.15
CA PHE A 21 -10.76 -19.56 -6.70
C PHE A 21 -10.20 -20.87 -6.15
N GLY A 22 -10.70 -22.02 -6.63
CA GLY A 22 -10.22 -23.36 -6.28
C GLY A 22 -8.71 -23.51 -6.43
N ILE A 23 -8.13 -23.01 -7.52
CA ILE A 23 -6.67 -23.01 -7.73
C ILE A 23 -5.94 -22.14 -6.70
N CYS A 24 -6.51 -20.99 -6.30
CA CYS A 24 -5.91 -20.09 -5.32
C CYS A 24 -6.03 -20.55 -3.85
N ILE A 25 -6.97 -21.44 -3.52
CA ILE A 25 -7.16 -21.99 -2.15
C ILE A 25 -6.57 -23.39 -1.95
N ILE A 26 -6.07 -24.06 -3.00
CA ILE A 26 -5.34 -25.32 -2.79
C ILE A 26 -4.11 -24.99 -1.93
N PRO A 27 -3.98 -25.57 -0.71
CA PRO A 27 -2.77 -25.42 0.07
C PRO A 27 -1.65 -26.02 -0.76
N ILE A 28 -0.81 -25.15 -1.33
CA ILE A 28 0.44 -25.59 -1.94
C ILE A 28 1.17 -26.27 -0.79
N LYS A 29 1.34 -27.60 -0.87
CA LYS A 29 2.24 -28.32 0.03
C LYS A 29 3.49 -27.47 0.06
N THR A 30 3.79 -26.90 1.22
CA THR A 30 5.06 -26.29 1.51
C THR A 30 6.05 -27.43 1.41
N ALA A 31 6.47 -27.74 0.18
CA ALA A 31 7.69 -28.49 -0.02
C ALA A 31 8.74 -27.72 0.77
N ASP A 32 9.51 -28.46 1.56
CA ASP A 32 10.69 -27.98 2.26
C ASP A 32 11.66 -27.39 1.22
N ILE A 33 11.37 -26.17 0.80
CA ILE A 33 12.11 -25.43 -0.20
C ILE A 33 12.89 -24.42 0.62
N ALA A 34 14.21 -24.59 0.58
CA ALA A 34 15.16 -23.70 1.23
C ALA A 34 14.71 -22.24 1.04
N GLN A 35 14.63 -21.52 2.15
CA GLN A 35 14.41 -20.07 2.15
C GLN A 35 15.54 -19.44 1.34
N GLU A 36 15.27 -19.04 0.10
CA GLU A 36 16.15 -18.09 -0.58
C GLU A 36 15.92 -16.72 0.08
N GLU A 37 16.99 -16.14 0.62
CA GLU A 37 16.98 -14.77 1.15
C GLU A 37 16.39 -13.82 0.09
N ASN A 38 15.47 -12.97 0.54
CA ASN A 38 14.82 -11.99 -0.31
C ASN A 38 15.91 -11.03 -0.85
N PRO A 39 16.09 -10.91 -2.18
CA PRO A 39 17.14 -10.05 -2.74
C PRO A 39 16.87 -8.55 -2.52
N ASP A 40 15.66 -8.15 -2.13
CA ASP A 40 15.39 -6.77 -1.66
C ASP A 40 15.90 -6.52 -0.22
N ASP A 41 16.23 -7.58 0.53
CA ASP A 41 16.96 -7.49 1.80
C ASP A 41 18.48 -7.34 1.60
N ALA A 42 18.92 -7.09 0.35
CA ALA A 42 20.22 -6.50 0.06
C ALA A 42 20.31 -5.13 0.74
N THR A 43 20.65 -5.15 2.03
CA THR A 43 21.05 -4.06 2.93
C THR A 43 21.06 -2.68 2.29
N ALA A 44 19.87 -2.12 2.03
CA ALA A 44 19.72 -0.73 1.66
C ALA A 44 19.93 0.10 2.94
N GLN A 45 21.17 0.24 3.38
CA GLN A 45 21.52 1.08 4.52
C GLN A 45 21.63 2.52 4.07
N GLN A 46 20.62 3.33 4.42
CA GLN A 46 20.65 4.78 4.24
C GLN A 46 21.44 5.40 5.40
N LEU A 47 22.58 6.03 5.12
CA LEU A 47 23.44 6.60 6.16
C LEU A 47 23.63 8.12 6.06
N SER A 48 23.75 8.74 7.23
CA SER A 48 23.99 10.17 7.44
C SER A 48 25.37 10.42 8.04
N SER A 49 26.10 11.37 7.43
CA SER A 49 27.19 12.19 8.01
C SER A 49 28.32 11.50 8.77
N ALA A 50 29.11 10.65 8.09
CA ALA A 50 30.45 10.27 8.56
C ALA A 50 31.46 10.32 7.40
N SER A 51 32.70 10.73 7.70
CA SER A 51 33.81 10.83 6.74
C SER A 51 34.39 9.47 6.32
N SER A 52 34.06 8.41 7.06
CA SER A 52 34.42 7.02 6.80
C SER A 52 33.23 6.15 7.18
N ILE A 53 32.83 5.24 6.29
CA ILE A 53 31.73 4.30 6.51
C ILE A 53 32.22 2.90 6.19
N THR A 54 32.00 1.95 7.10
CA THR A 54 32.36 0.55 6.91
C THR A 54 31.08 -0.30 6.91
N PHE A 55 30.90 -1.08 5.85
CA PHE A 55 29.84 -2.06 5.68
C PHE A 55 30.44 -3.46 5.85
N ASN A 56 29.91 -4.22 6.81
CA ASN A 56 30.14 -5.66 6.88
C ASN A 56 28.97 -6.35 6.17
N LEU A 57 29.25 -7.01 5.05
CA LEU A 57 28.26 -7.80 4.34
C LEU A 57 28.42 -9.27 4.77
N GLU A 58 27.80 -9.59 5.91
CA GLU A 58 27.95 -10.92 6.56
C GLU A 58 27.15 -12.02 5.85
N HIS A 59 26.24 -11.65 4.92
CA HIS A 59 25.39 -12.55 4.15
C HIS A 59 25.27 -12.10 2.69
N ILE A 60 26.33 -12.29 1.90
CA ILE A 60 26.27 -12.06 0.45
C ILE A 60 25.82 -13.35 -0.21
N SER A 61 24.70 -13.29 -0.95
CA SER A 61 24.27 -14.40 -1.78
C SER A 61 25.37 -14.80 -2.78
N PRO A 62 25.64 -16.11 -2.98
CA PRO A 62 26.69 -16.59 -3.88
C PRO A 62 26.50 -16.15 -5.35
N ASN A 63 25.31 -15.64 -5.71
CA ASN A 63 24.99 -15.15 -7.05
C ASN A 63 25.18 -13.63 -7.20
N THR A 64 25.78 -12.97 -6.21
CA THR A 64 26.06 -11.52 -6.26
C THR A 64 27.20 -11.25 -7.22
N VAL A 65 26.92 -10.50 -8.27
CA VAL A 65 27.85 -10.14 -9.34
C VAL A 65 28.32 -8.70 -9.27
N GLY A 66 27.77 -7.89 -8.37
CA GLY A 66 28.35 -6.56 -8.15
C GLY A 66 27.80 -5.77 -6.98
N ILE A 67 28.44 -4.63 -6.72
CA ILE A 67 28.01 -3.61 -5.77
C ILE A 67 27.71 -2.32 -6.53
N ALA A 68 26.53 -1.76 -6.29
CA ALA A 68 26.06 -0.50 -6.83
C ALA A 68 26.06 0.60 -5.77
N LEU A 69 26.65 1.75 -6.10
CA LEU A 69 26.71 2.94 -5.24
C LEU A 69 25.85 4.07 -5.81
N TRP A 70 24.90 4.57 -5.02
CA TRP A 70 23.98 5.63 -5.44
C TRP A 70 24.09 6.88 -4.55
N THR A 71 24.02 8.07 -5.17
CA THR A 71 23.93 9.37 -4.49
C THR A 71 22.54 9.98 -4.69
N ASN A 72 21.92 10.53 -3.64
CA ASN A 72 20.59 11.17 -3.73
C ASN A 72 20.63 12.53 -4.46
N ASP A 73 19.64 12.79 -5.32
CA ASP A 73 19.54 13.89 -6.31
C ASP A 73 19.47 15.33 -5.76
N SER A 74 19.46 15.55 -4.44
CA SER A 74 19.12 16.87 -3.90
C SER A 74 20.28 17.88 -3.86
N VAL A 75 21.54 17.43 -3.90
CA VAL A 75 22.73 18.30 -4.03
C VAL A 75 23.87 17.47 -4.66
N ARG A 76 24.37 17.84 -5.85
CA ARG A 76 25.62 17.25 -6.39
C ARG A 76 26.79 17.63 -5.48
N ALA A 77 27.50 16.65 -4.94
CA ALA A 77 28.80 16.93 -4.32
C ALA A 77 29.77 17.48 -5.39
N PRO A 78 30.77 18.30 -5.01
CA PRO A 78 31.75 18.82 -5.96
C PRO A 78 32.43 17.67 -6.71
N ASP A 79 32.60 17.80 -8.03
CA ASP A 79 33.23 16.78 -8.87
C ASP A 79 34.65 16.40 -8.40
N THR A 80 35.30 17.27 -7.63
CA THR A 80 36.62 17.10 -7.03
C THR A 80 36.65 16.27 -5.75
N THR A 81 35.50 15.79 -5.29
CA THR A 81 35.38 14.98 -4.07
C THR A 81 36.11 13.64 -4.25
N GLN A 82 37.04 13.32 -3.35
CA GLN A 82 37.72 12.02 -3.36
C GLN A 82 36.88 10.96 -2.66
N VAL A 83 36.82 9.77 -3.27
CA VAL A 83 36.13 8.60 -2.73
C VAL A 83 37.11 7.42 -2.78
N HIS A 84 37.39 6.85 -1.61
CA HIS A 84 38.19 5.63 -1.49
C HIS A 84 37.25 4.46 -1.15
N ILE A 85 37.19 3.46 -2.01
CA ILE A 85 36.36 2.27 -1.81
C ILE A 85 37.30 1.08 -1.60
N THR A 86 37.32 0.53 -0.40
CA THR A 86 38.08 -0.69 -0.08
C THR A 86 37.11 -1.85 0.08
N ILE A 87 37.31 -2.89 -0.73
CA ILE A 87 36.60 -4.15 -0.69
C ILE A 87 37.60 -5.19 -0.18
N GLU A 88 37.54 -5.49 1.11
CA GLU A 88 38.38 -6.55 1.70
C GLU A 88 37.84 -7.92 1.28
N PRO A 89 38.72 -8.88 0.89
CA PRO A 89 40.18 -8.84 1.10
C PRO A 89 41.03 -8.28 -0.06
N SER A 90 40.45 -7.93 -1.22
CA SER A 90 41.21 -7.99 -2.48
C SER A 90 41.21 -6.74 -3.36
N THR A 91 40.45 -5.68 -3.09
CA THR A 91 40.35 -4.56 -4.05
C THR A 91 40.18 -3.21 -3.38
N THR A 92 41.09 -2.27 -3.66
CA THR A 92 40.92 -0.84 -3.33
C THR A 92 40.76 -0.06 -4.62
N ILE A 93 39.72 0.78 -4.69
CA ILE A 93 39.42 1.66 -5.81
C ILE A 93 39.48 3.10 -5.28
N ASP A 94 40.43 3.85 -5.80
CA ASP A 94 40.58 5.29 -5.55
C ASP A 94 40.05 6.05 -6.76
N THR A 95 39.03 6.88 -6.57
CA THR A 95 38.39 7.62 -7.67
C THR A 95 37.82 8.95 -7.16
N THR A 96 37.48 9.85 -8.07
CA THR A 96 36.71 11.06 -7.72
C THR A 96 35.22 10.85 -7.96
N LEU A 97 34.37 11.53 -7.18
CA LEU A 97 32.92 11.51 -7.37
C LEU A 97 32.53 12.08 -8.75
N GLY A 98 33.30 13.03 -9.29
CA GLY A 98 33.10 13.58 -10.63
C GLY A 98 33.37 12.57 -11.75
N GLU A 99 34.32 11.64 -11.56
CA GLU A 99 34.54 10.53 -12.50
C GLU A 99 33.46 9.45 -12.39
N ILE A 100 33.00 9.19 -11.16
CA ILE A 100 31.90 8.28 -10.87
C ILE A 100 30.60 8.73 -11.54
N LEU A 101 30.22 10.00 -11.35
CA LEU A 101 28.94 10.54 -11.81
C LEU A 101 28.90 10.88 -13.31
N LYS A 102 30.05 10.82 -14.01
CA LYS A 102 30.13 11.03 -15.46
C LYS A 102 29.49 9.88 -16.27
N ASN A 103 29.45 8.67 -15.72
CA ASN A 103 29.05 7.45 -16.44
C ASN A 103 27.74 6.83 -15.94
N GLU A 104 26.73 7.67 -15.70
CA GLU A 104 25.45 7.32 -15.04
C GLU A 104 25.59 7.29 -13.51
N ARG A 105 24.46 7.48 -12.81
CA ARG A 105 24.40 7.82 -11.37
C ARG A 105 24.73 6.62 -10.45
N GLU A 106 25.50 5.67 -10.94
CA GLU A 106 25.73 4.35 -10.38
C GLU A 106 27.15 3.90 -10.73
N ILE A 107 27.94 3.53 -9.73
CA ILE A 107 29.14 2.70 -9.96
C ILE A 107 28.70 1.27 -9.78
N THR A 108 28.82 0.45 -10.82
CA THR A 108 28.72 -1.00 -10.67
C THR A 108 30.12 -1.59 -10.58
N ILE A 109 30.46 -2.12 -9.42
CA ILE A 109 31.71 -2.87 -9.21
C ILE A 109 31.38 -4.34 -9.39
N SER A 110 31.80 -4.94 -10.51
CA SER A 110 31.59 -6.37 -10.71
C SER A 110 32.48 -7.19 -9.77
N LEU A 111 31.89 -8.17 -9.10
CA LEU A 111 32.57 -9.08 -8.19
C LEU A 111 32.69 -10.45 -8.86
N GLN A 112 33.87 -11.06 -8.82
CA GLN A 112 34.01 -12.49 -9.14
C GLN A 112 33.45 -13.31 -7.98
N ALA A 113 32.70 -14.39 -8.27
CA ALA A 113 31.98 -15.22 -7.29
C ALA A 113 32.73 -15.37 -5.95
N ILE A 114 32.16 -14.80 -4.89
CA ILE A 114 32.82 -14.65 -3.59
C ILE A 114 32.28 -15.71 -2.62
N SER A 115 33.17 -16.46 -1.96
CA SER A 115 32.83 -17.47 -0.95
C SER A 115 33.01 -17.00 0.51
N GLU A 116 33.47 -15.77 0.73
CA GLU A 116 33.79 -15.20 2.06
C GLU A 116 33.04 -13.89 2.34
N PRO A 117 32.80 -13.53 3.62
CA PRO A 117 32.16 -12.28 3.99
C PRO A 117 33.01 -11.08 3.53
N LEU A 118 32.36 -10.15 2.83
CA LEU A 118 33.01 -8.99 2.25
C LEU A 118 32.88 -7.80 3.21
N ARG A 119 33.98 -7.08 3.43
CA ARG A 119 33.93 -5.77 4.09
C ARG A 119 34.12 -4.68 3.04
N VAL A 120 33.13 -3.80 2.91
CA VAL A 120 33.21 -2.62 2.03
C VAL A 120 33.40 -1.39 2.89
N ARG A 121 34.53 -0.72 2.78
CA ARG A 121 34.80 0.55 3.43
C ARG A 121 34.80 1.67 2.40
N ILE A 122 34.11 2.76 2.69
CA ILE A 122 34.02 3.96 1.87
C ILE A 122 34.53 5.13 2.71
N ASP A 123 35.67 5.69 2.32
CA ASP A 123 36.20 6.91 2.92
C ASP A 123 36.00 8.09 1.97
N THR A 124 35.41 9.17 2.49
CA THR A 124 35.20 10.43 1.76
C THR A 124 35.86 11.58 2.53
N PRO A 125 37.20 11.68 2.52
CA PRO A 125 37.95 12.57 3.41
C PRO A 125 37.69 14.07 3.18
N THR A 126 37.16 14.44 2.01
CA THR A 126 36.90 15.83 1.62
C THR A 126 35.44 16.27 1.81
N LEU A 127 34.57 15.43 2.37
CA LEU A 127 33.13 15.66 2.49
C LEU A 127 32.74 15.91 3.95
N GLU A 128 32.53 17.16 4.34
CA GLU A 128 32.11 17.52 5.71
C GLU A 128 30.64 17.15 6.01
N THR A 129 29.81 16.89 5.00
CA THR A 129 28.37 16.59 5.18
C THR A 129 27.82 15.64 4.12
N THR A 130 28.12 14.34 4.23
CA THR A 130 27.53 13.35 3.32
C THR A 130 26.07 13.06 3.69
N LYS A 131 25.15 13.39 2.79
CA LYS A 131 23.79 12.84 2.76
C LYS A 131 23.79 11.59 1.86
N ALA A 132 23.54 10.43 2.46
CA ALA A 132 23.17 9.13 1.88
C ALA A 132 23.93 8.67 0.62
N ILE A 133 24.99 7.89 0.84
CA ILE A 133 25.47 6.88 -0.12
C ILE A 133 24.64 5.61 0.13
N LEU A 134 24.00 5.07 -0.91
CA LEU A 134 23.27 3.80 -0.83
C LEU A 134 24.08 2.70 -1.50
N LEU A 135 24.31 1.60 -0.79
CA LEU A 135 24.95 0.39 -1.30
C LEU A 135 23.86 -0.62 -1.70
N ARG A 136 23.97 -1.23 -2.89
CA ARG A 136 23.11 -2.33 -3.34
C ARG A 136 23.96 -3.46 -3.89
N THR A 137 23.59 -4.70 -3.63
CA THR A 137 24.20 -5.86 -4.29
C THR A 137 23.41 -6.22 -5.55
N GLN A 138 24.08 -6.40 -6.68
CA GLN A 138 23.48 -6.83 -7.95
C GLN A 138 23.66 -8.34 -8.07
N GLN A 139 22.58 -9.11 -8.22
CA GLN A 139 22.66 -10.56 -8.45
C GLN A 139 22.51 -10.89 -9.94
N GLU A 140 23.21 -11.92 -10.41
CA GLU A 140 23.14 -12.34 -11.81
C GLU A 140 21.73 -12.90 -12.12
N ASN A 141 21.14 -12.32 -13.16
CA ASN A 141 20.10 -12.93 -13.99
C ASN A 141 18.70 -13.14 -13.36
N HIS A 142 18.07 -12.03 -12.94
CA HIS A 142 16.62 -11.96 -12.68
C HIS A 142 15.78 -12.58 -13.80
N SER A 143 16.23 -12.42 -15.05
CA SER A 143 15.63 -12.94 -16.27
C SER A 143 15.66 -14.47 -16.35
N ALA A 144 16.77 -15.12 -15.97
CA ALA A 144 16.91 -16.58 -16.05
C ALA A 144 16.11 -17.30 -14.96
N LEU A 145 16.09 -16.75 -13.73
CA LEU A 145 15.31 -17.31 -12.61
C LEU A 145 13.79 -17.10 -12.81
N ALA A 146 13.39 -15.95 -13.35
CA ALA A 146 12.00 -15.71 -13.76
C ALA A 146 11.59 -16.65 -14.90
N TYR A 147 12.50 -16.90 -15.86
CA TYR A 147 12.28 -17.79 -16.99
C TYR A 147 12.14 -19.26 -16.54
N THR A 148 13.04 -19.80 -15.72
CA THR A 148 12.92 -21.18 -15.20
C THR A 148 11.66 -21.36 -14.36
N THR A 149 11.36 -20.41 -13.46
CA THR A 149 10.12 -20.46 -12.65
C THR A 149 8.85 -20.41 -13.53
N PHE A 150 8.87 -19.63 -14.63
CA PHE A 150 7.75 -19.50 -15.56
C PHE A 150 7.58 -20.70 -16.50
N VAL A 151 8.68 -21.38 -16.86
CA VAL A 151 8.67 -22.56 -17.73
C VAL A 151 8.22 -23.81 -16.96
N GLU A 152 8.57 -23.92 -15.67
CA GLU A 152 8.28 -25.11 -14.86
C GLU A 152 6.94 -25.06 -14.10
N LYS A 153 6.38 -23.87 -13.87
CA LYS A 153 5.12 -23.70 -13.12
C LYS A 153 4.14 -22.84 -13.92
N PRO A 154 2.82 -23.12 -13.86
CA PRO A 154 1.82 -22.19 -14.40
C PRO A 154 2.03 -20.78 -13.83
N LEU A 155 1.97 -19.74 -14.66
CA LEU A 155 2.26 -18.34 -14.27
C LEU A 155 1.57 -17.92 -12.96
N ILE A 156 0.31 -18.33 -12.74
CA ILE A 156 -0.44 -18.02 -11.52
C ILE A 156 0.20 -18.69 -10.29
N VAL A 157 0.63 -19.95 -10.42
CA VAL A 157 1.32 -20.68 -9.35
C VAL A 157 2.68 -20.06 -9.09
N ALA A 158 3.43 -19.69 -10.13
CA ALA A 158 4.71 -18.97 -10.00
C ALA A 158 4.53 -17.62 -9.28
N LEU A 159 3.50 -16.85 -9.65
CA LEU A 159 3.16 -15.58 -9.03
C LEU A 159 2.78 -15.76 -7.55
N ILE A 160 1.86 -16.67 -7.24
CA ILE A 160 1.46 -16.97 -5.86
C ILE A 160 2.68 -17.42 -5.07
N HIS A 161 3.51 -18.29 -5.63
CA HIS A 161 4.73 -18.76 -4.97
C HIS A 161 5.69 -17.61 -4.65
N LYS A 162 5.96 -16.70 -5.59
CA LYS A 162 6.80 -15.53 -5.36
C LYS A 162 6.20 -14.57 -4.32
N LEU A 163 4.87 -14.39 -4.30
CA LEU A 163 4.19 -13.61 -3.26
C LEU A 163 4.33 -14.26 -1.86
N TYR A 164 4.48 -15.59 -1.78
CA TYR A 164 4.65 -16.32 -0.52
C TYR A 164 6.10 -16.43 -0.04
N GLN A 165 7.08 -16.41 -0.96
CA GLN A 165 8.50 -16.56 -0.63
C GLN A 165 9.10 -15.33 0.07
N GLN A 166 8.53 -14.13 -0.11
CA GLN A 166 9.13 -12.94 0.46
C GLN A 166 9.01 -12.90 1.99
N GLN A 167 10.14 -12.64 2.65
CA GLN A 167 10.19 -12.32 4.06
C GLN A 167 9.47 -10.98 4.30
N ALA A 168 8.45 -11.01 5.15
CA ALA A 168 7.76 -9.81 5.62
C ALA A 168 8.43 -9.22 6.88
N ILE A 169 9.62 -9.71 7.23
CA ILE A 169 10.40 -9.24 8.37
C ILE A 169 10.81 -7.79 8.09
N ALA A 170 10.70 -6.91 9.08
CA ALA A 170 10.89 -5.45 9.00
C ALA A 170 9.87 -4.67 8.14
N SER A 171 8.83 -5.31 7.60
CA SER A 171 7.76 -4.62 6.86
C SER A 171 6.64 -4.09 7.77
N ASP A 172 5.80 -3.17 7.25
CA ASP A 172 4.69 -2.55 8.00
C ASP A 172 3.71 -3.58 8.62
N ILE A 173 3.59 -4.78 8.06
CA ILE A 173 2.72 -5.82 8.59
C ILE A 173 3.24 -6.45 9.89
N GLN A 174 4.57 -6.50 10.09
CA GLN A 174 5.14 -6.98 11.35
C GLN A 174 4.78 -6.07 12.52
N TYR A 175 4.62 -4.76 12.26
CA TYR A 175 4.14 -3.83 13.28
C TYR A 175 2.70 -4.14 13.70
N VAL A 176 1.82 -4.51 12.76
CA VAL A 176 0.45 -4.94 13.09
C VAL A 176 0.46 -6.20 13.96
N TRP A 177 1.40 -7.13 13.72
CA TRP A 177 1.61 -8.28 14.60
C TRP A 177 2.10 -7.87 16.00
N ASN A 178 3.13 -7.02 16.07
CA ASN A 178 3.66 -6.50 17.34
C ASN A 178 2.59 -5.79 18.18
N GLU A 179 1.79 -4.90 17.58
CA GLU A 179 0.71 -4.20 18.31
C GLU A 179 -0.37 -5.17 18.80
N GLY A 180 -0.66 -6.22 18.03
CA GLY A 180 -1.55 -7.30 18.46
C GLY A 180 -1.01 -8.02 19.71
N SER A 181 0.30 -8.29 19.74
CA SER A 181 0.97 -8.91 20.90
C SER A 181 0.91 -7.99 22.13
N GLU A 182 1.14 -6.68 21.96
CA GLU A 182 1.04 -5.71 23.05
C GLU A 182 -0.37 -5.69 23.66
N ILE A 183 -1.42 -5.74 22.83
CA ILE A 183 -2.81 -5.85 23.30
C ILE A 183 -3.02 -7.11 24.15
N LEU A 184 -2.46 -8.26 23.74
CA LEU A 184 -2.57 -9.51 24.51
C LEU A 184 -1.88 -9.45 25.87
N HIS A 185 -0.82 -8.67 25.98
CA HIS A 185 -0.12 -8.41 27.25
C HIS A 185 -0.78 -7.30 28.09
N GLY A 186 -1.99 -6.85 27.72
CA GLY A 186 -2.71 -5.81 28.43
C GLY A 186 -2.12 -4.41 28.28
N LYS A 187 -1.24 -4.21 27.29
CA LYS A 187 -0.63 -2.92 27.01
C LYS A 187 -1.42 -2.17 25.94
N ASN A 188 -1.41 -0.85 26.05
CA ASN A 188 -2.01 0.01 25.05
C ASN A 188 -1.01 0.25 23.89
N PRO A 189 -1.31 -0.20 22.65
CA PRO A 189 -0.39 -0.07 21.52
C PRO A 189 -0.06 1.40 21.18
N TYR A 190 -0.93 2.32 21.59
CA TYR A 190 -0.77 3.76 21.35
C TYR A 190 0.03 4.50 22.44
N ALA A 191 0.35 3.85 23.56
CA ALA A 191 1.02 4.51 24.68
C ALA A 191 2.41 5.05 24.32
N ARG A 192 3.11 4.41 23.36
CA ARG A 192 4.45 4.81 22.92
C ARG A 192 4.50 6.20 22.31
N ALA A 193 3.43 6.65 21.65
CA ALA A 193 3.38 7.98 21.03
C ALA A 193 3.45 9.13 22.06
N ALA A 194 3.13 8.87 23.33
CA ALA A 194 3.26 9.85 24.41
C ALA A 194 4.70 10.08 24.87
N ILE A 195 5.58 9.11 24.62
CA ILE A 195 6.97 9.11 25.11
C ILE A 195 7.92 9.44 23.97
N ASP A 196 7.68 8.91 22.77
CA ASP A 196 8.51 9.15 21.61
C ASP A 196 7.83 10.06 20.59
N THR A 197 8.06 11.37 20.75
CA THR A 197 7.69 12.40 19.76
C THR A 197 8.73 12.54 18.65
N LYS A 198 9.89 11.88 18.78
CA LYS A 198 10.97 11.93 17.80
C LYS A 198 10.71 10.87 16.74
N HIS A 199 10.94 11.26 15.48
CA HIS A 199 10.52 10.56 14.28
C HIS A 199 11.27 9.24 13.99
N GLY A 200 11.85 8.59 15.02
CA GLY A 200 12.77 7.46 14.89
C GLY A 200 12.13 6.08 15.11
N SER A 201 11.13 5.94 15.99
CA SER A 201 10.48 4.65 16.24
C SER A 201 9.13 4.52 15.52
N LYS A 202 8.89 3.37 14.86
CA LYS A 202 7.57 3.06 14.32
C LYS A 202 6.67 2.59 15.48
N TYR A 203 5.51 3.23 15.63
CA TYR A 203 4.47 2.86 16.60
C TYR A 203 3.11 2.73 15.92
N ALA A 204 2.12 2.22 16.66
CA ALA A 204 0.73 2.16 16.20
C ALA A 204 0.28 3.50 15.66
N THR A 205 -0.16 3.56 14.41
CA THR A 205 -0.68 4.80 13.78
C THR A 205 -2.07 4.61 13.19
N TYR A 206 -2.46 3.38 12.85
CA TYR A 206 -3.79 3.05 12.34
C TYR A 206 -4.86 2.99 13.43
N PHE A 207 -6.13 3.01 12.99
CA PHE A 207 -7.25 2.58 13.84
C PHE A 207 -7.13 1.09 14.20
N PRO A 208 -7.66 0.69 15.38
CA PRO A 208 -7.16 -0.49 16.06
C PRO A 208 -7.76 -1.80 15.55
N LEU A 209 -8.70 -1.79 14.60
CA LEU A 209 -9.37 -3.04 14.22
C LEU A 209 -8.38 -4.06 13.65
N SER A 210 -7.34 -3.61 12.93
CA SER A 210 -6.27 -4.48 12.45
C SER A 210 -5.41 -5.04 13.60
N TYR A 211 -5.09 -4.24 14.61
CA TYR A 211 -4.35 -4.68 15.80
C TYR A 211 -5.18 -5.65 16.67
N ILE A 212 -6.48 -5.38 16.85
CA ILE A 212 -7.40 -6.25 17.57
C ILE A 212 -7.57 -7.58 16.83
N ALA A 213 -7.73 -7.55 15.51
CA ALA A 213 -7.78 -8.77 14.70
C ALA A 213 -6.47 -9.57 14.80
N SER A 214 -5.33 -8.88 14.79
CA SER A 214 -4.02 -9.50 15.01
C SER A 214 -3.92 -10.18 16.38
N ALA A 215 -4.32 -9.49 17.46
CA ALA A 215 -4.38 -10.04 18.80
C ALA A 215 -5.31 -11.28 18.87
N ALA A 216 -6.46 -11.23 18.20
CA ALA A 216 -7.38 -12.36 18.16
C ALA A 216 -6.77 -13.59 17.46
N ILE A 217 -6.07 -13.40 16.34
CA ILE A 217 -5.38 -14.49 15.62
C ILE A 217 -4.29 -15.11 16.51
N GLN A 218 -3.48 -14.27 17.18
CA GLN A 218 -2.44 -14.72 18.10
C GLN A 218 -3.03 -15.49 19.28
N LYS A 219 -4.14 -15.01 19.86
CA LYS A 219 -4.84 -15.67 20.98
C LYS A 219 -5.38 -17.07 20.63
N ILE A 220 -5.71 -17.31 19.36
CA ILE A 220 -6.23 -18.61 18.89
C ILE A 220 -5.08 -19.64 18.71
N GLY A 221 -3.82 -19.22 18.80
CA GLY A 221 -2.65 -20.11 18.79
C GLY A 221 -1.59 -19.78 17.74
N PHE A 222 -1.83 -18.78 16.89
CA PHE A 222 -0.86 -18.32 15.89
C PHE A 222 -0.02 -17.17 16.45
N ALA A 223 0.67 -17.42 17.56
CA ALA A 223 1.40 -16.40 18.31
C ALA A 223 2.69 -15.97 17.60
N GLU A 224 3.44 -16.92 17.04
CA GLU A 224 4.67 -16.64 16.29
C GLU A 224 4.37 -15.90 14.98
N PHE A 225 5.23 -14.93 14.62
CA PHE A 225 5.01 -14.10 13.44
C PHE A 225 4.86 -14.92 12.15
N ALA A 226 5.67 -15.97 11.99
CA ALA A 226 5.61 -16.84 10.82
C ALA A 226 4.25 -17.58 10.71
N ASP A 227 3.72 -18.07 11.84
CA ASP A 227 2.44 -18.79 11.87
C ASP A 227 1.25 -17.84 11.72
N TRP A 228 1.33 -16.67 12.33
CA TRP A 228 0.38 -15.59 12.11
C TRP A 228 0.30 -15.19 10.63
N LEU A 229 1.45 -15.09 9.96
CA LEU A 229 1.52 -14.72 8.54
C LEU A 229 0.87 -15.76 7.62
N LYS A 230 0.95 -17.05 7.97
CA LYS A 230 0.24 -18.14 7.26
C LYS A 230 -1.27 -17.93 7.26
N VAL A 231 -1.83 -17.23 8.26
CA VAL A 231 -3.26 -16.90 8.34
C VAL A 231 -3.57 -15.59 7.62
N VAL A 232 -2.78 -14.55 7.86
CA VAL A 232 -3.07 -13.20 7.36
C VAL A 232 -2.86 -13.06 5.86
N ARG A 233 -1.86 -13.74 5.29
CA ARG A 233 -1.58 -13.66 3.86
C ARG A 233 -2.74 -14.17 2.98
N PRO A 234 -3.35 -15.34 3.25
CA PRO A 234 -4.59 -15.74 2.58
C PRO A 234 -5.73 -14.72 2.72
N ILE A 235 -5.87 -14.06 3.87
CA ILE A 235 -6.91 -13.04 4.08
C ILE A 235 -6.68 -11.82 3.17
N VAL A 236 -5.43 -11.34 3.08
CA VAL A 236 -5.08 -10.20 2.21
C VAL A 236 -5.31 -10.54 0.74
N LEU A 237 -4.79 -11.68 0.27
CA LEU A 237 -4.95 -12.13 -1.11
C LEU A 237 -6.42 -12.43 -1.45
N GLY A 238 -7.15 -13.07 -0.53
CA GLY A 238 -8.58 -13.32 -0.65
C GLY A 238 -9.39 -12.02 -0.73
N SER A 239 -9.01 -10.99 0.05
CA SER A 239 -9.65 -9.66 0.00
C SER A 239 -9.37 -8.92 -1.30
N GLN A 240 -8.16 -9.08 -1.87
CA GLN A 240 -7.82 -8.54 -3.19
C GLN A 240 -8.68 -9.18 -4.28
N LEU A 241 -8.77 -10.52 -4.28
CA LEU A 241 -9.61 -11.25 -5.21
C LEU A 241 -11.09 -10.90 -5.05
N ALA A 242 -11.59 -10.80 -3.82
CA ALA A 242 -12.95 -10.38 -3.53
C ALA A 242 -13.22 -8.96 -4.07
N SER A 243 -12.26 -8.03 -3.92
CA SER A 243 -12.35 -6.68 -4.48
C SER A 243 -12.48 -6.71 -6.02
N ALA A 244 -11.64 -7.51 -6.68
CA ALA A 244 -11.67 -7.69 -8.14
C ALA A 244 -13.02 -8.26 -8.61
N VAL A 245 -13.51 -9.31 -7.94
CA VAL A 245 -14.81 -9.94 -8.25
C VAL A 245 -15.97 -8.97 -7.99
N LEU A 246 -15.95 -8.24 -6.88
CA LEU A 246 -16.99 -7.26 -6.54
C LEU A 246 -17.13 -6.20 -7.64
N VAL A 247 -16.01 -5.61 -8.08
CA VAL A 247 -16.02 -4.58 -9.14
C VAL A 247 -16.48 -5.17 -10.46
N MET A 248 -15.96 -6.33 -10.85
CA MET A 248 -16.36 -7.01 -12.08
C MET A 248 -17.86 -7.34 -12.09
N VAL A 249 -18.39 -7.93 -11.02
CA VAL A 249 -19.81 -8.28 -10.90
C VAL A 249 -20.67 -7.01 -10.91
N TYR A 250 -20.23 -5.94 -10.26
CA TYR A 250 -20.92 -4.65 -10.29
C TYR A 250 -21.03 -4.12 -11.72
N LEU A 251 -19.92 -4.07 -12.47
CA LEU A 251 -19.87 -3.55 -13.84
C LEU A 251 -20.61 -4.46 -14.82
N TRP A 252 -20.51 -5.77 -14.64
CA TRP A 252 -21.27 -6.73 -15.44
C TRP A 252 -22.77 -6.55 -15.27
N ARG A 253 -23.27 -6.34 -14.04
CA ARG A 253 -24.68 -6.03 -13.77
C ARG A 253 -25.13 -4.70 -14.40
N LYS A 254 -24.20 -3.87 -14.86
CA LYS A 254 -24.45 -2.63 -15.60
C LYS A 254 -24.24 -2.79 -17.11
N ASN A 255 -24.13 -4.02 -17.62
CA ASN A 255 -23.85 -4.36 -19.02
C ASN A 255 -22.48 -3.84 -19.53
N LEU A 256 -21.53 -3.59 -18.63
CA LEU A 256 -20.17 -3.15 -18.95
C LEU A 256 -19.19 -4.33 -18.80
N PHE A 257 -19.43 -5.40 -19.56
CA PHE A 257 -18.73 -6.68 -19.42
C PHE A 257 -17.20 -6.56 -19.61
N PHE A 258 -16.75 -5.97 -20.71
CA PHE A 258 -15.32 -5.81 -21.00
C PHE A 258 -14.61 -4.92 -19.98
N LEU A 259 -15.28 -3.85 -19.52
CA LEU A 259 -14.76 -3.01 -18.44
C LEU A 259 -14.67 -3.81 -17.13
N GLY A 260 -15.65 -4.68 -16.85
CA GLY A 260 -15.61 -5.61 -15.72
C GLY A 260 -14.42 -6.56 -15.77
N ILE A 261 -14.15 -7.19 -16.92
CA ILE A 261 -12.97 -8.05 -17.12
C ILE A 261 -11.68 -7.25 -16.94
N ALA A 262 -11.57 -6.09 -17.60
CA ALA A 262 -10.39 -5.24 -17.48
C ALA A 262 -10.14 -4.84 -16.02
N SER A 263 -11.21 -4.50 -15.27
CA SER A 263 -11.13 -4.19 -13.84
C SER A 263 -10.64 -5.37 -13.01
N PHE A 264 -11.10 -6.58 -13.32
CA PHE A 264 -10.67 -7.79 -12.62
C PHE A 264 -9.15 -7.99 -12.75
N PHE A 265 -8.63 -7.95 -13.98
CA PHE A 265 -7.19 -8.07 -14.20
C PHE A 265 -6.40 -6.89 -13.61
N MET A 266 -6.92 -5.67 -13.70
CA MET A 266 -6.26 -4.50 -13.13
C MET A 266 -6.16 -4.59 -11.59
N ILE A 267 -7.20 -5.04 -10.90
CA ILE A 267 -7.19 -5.20 -9.43
C ILE A 267 -6.38 -6.43 -9.00
N LEU A 268 -6.11 -7.40 -9.88
CA LEU A 268 -5.26 -8.54 -9.52
C LEU A 268 -3.78 -8.34 -9.85
N PHE A 269 -3.46 -7.68 -10.96
CA PHE A 269 -2.13 -7.74 -11.56
C PHE A 269 -1.48 -6.38 -11.79
N HIS A 270 -2.13 -5.27 -11.46
CA HIS A 270 -1.49 -3.97 -11.57
C HIS A 270 -0.29 -3.87 -10.63
N ARG A 271 0.85 -3.34 -11.09
CA ARG A 271 2.11 -3.28 -10.30
C ARG A 271 1.93 -2.71 -8.88
N PHE A 272 1.17 -1.63 -8.74
CA PHE A 272 0.93 -0.98 -7.45
C PHE A 272 -0.06 -1.75 -6.55
N VAL A 273 -0.78 -2.71 -7.10
CA VAL A 273 -1.66 -3.63 -6.37
C VAL A 273 -0.88 -4.89 -5.96
N LEU A 274 0.02 -5.36 -6.83
CA LEU A 274 0.93 -6.47 -6.51
C LEU A 274 1.87 -6.12 -5.34
N TYR A 275 2.29 -4.86 -5.21
CA TYR A 275 3.17 -4.46 -4.11
C TYR A 275 2.54 -4.69 -2.72
N PRO A 276 1.35 -4.17 -2.35
CA PRO A 276 0.72 -4.47 -1.07
C PRO A 276 0.40 -5.96 -0.88
N ALA A 277 0.06 -6.68 -1.95
CA ALA A 277 -0.17 -8.13 -1.87
C ALA A 277 1.11 -8.87 -1.48
N ARG A 278 2.23 -8.49 -2.09
CA ARG A 278 3.57 -9.05 -1.86
C ARG A 278 4.03 -8.86 -0.41
N VAL A 279 3.89 -7.64 0.13
CA VAL A 279 4.26 -7.35 1.52
C VAL A 279 3.15 -7.66 2.53
N THR A 280 2.06 -8.30 2.08
CA THR A 280 0.92 -8.70 2.93
C THR A 280 0.30 -7.51 3.69
N HIS A 281 0.25 -6.33 3.07
CA HIS A 281 -0.31 -5.14 3.72
C HIS A 281 -1.83 -5.25 3.90
N ILE A 282 -2.36 -4.76 5.03
CA ILE A 282 -3.79 -4.68 5.36
C ILE A 282 -4.66 -3.78 4.45
N ASP A 283 -4.13 -3.28 3.33
CA ASP A 283 -4.86 -2.42 2.39
C ASP A 283 -6.06 -3.13 1.76
N PHE A 284 -5.88 -4.33 1.23
CA PHE A 284 -6.96 -5.02 0.50
C PHE A 284 -8.16 -5.42 1.35
N PRO A 285 -8.00 -5.90 2.60
CA PRO A 285 -9.13 -6.02 3.51
C PRO A 285 -9.93 -4.72 3.63
N ALA A 286 -9.25 -3.57 3.83
CA ALA A 286 -9.91 -2.28 3.94
C ALA A 286 -10.58 -1.84 2.61
N ILE A 287 -9.91 -2.01 1.46
CA ILE A 287 -10.45 -1.69 0.14
C ILE A 287 -11.70 -2.55 -0.16
N MET A 288 -11.65 -3.85 0.14
CA MET A 288 -12.77 -4.77 -0.05
C MET A 288 -14.01 -4.29 0.71
N PHE A 289 -13.87 -3.96 1.98
CA PHE A 289 -14.97 -3.45 2.81
C PHE A 289 -15.51 -2.10 2.30
N LEU A 290 -14.63 -1.20 1.83
CA LEU A 290 -15.03 0.06 1.21
C LEU A 290 -15.88 -0.19 -0.04
N LEU A 291 -15.40 -1.02 -0.97
CA LEU A 291 -16.10 -1.35 -2.22
C LEU A 291 -17.45 -2.02 -1.94
N ALA A 292 -17.47 -3.03 -1.08
CA ALA A 292 -18.69 -3.73 -0.70
C ALA A 292 -19.70 -2.76 -0.06
N GLY A 293 -19.23 -1.90 0.85
CA GLY A 293 -20.06 -0.89 1.50
C GLY A 293 -20.68 0.09 0.51
N MET A 294 -19.87 0.64 -0.40
CA MET A 294 -20.34 1.56 -1.44
C MET A 294 -21.37 0.92 -2.38
N MET A 295 -21.16 -0.33 -2.79
CA MET A 295 -22.11 -1.06 -3.65
C MET A 295 -23.43 -1.37 -2.95
N LEU A 296 -23.46 -1.38 -1.61
CA LEU A 296 -24.67 -1.59 -0.80
C LEU A 296 -25.41 -0.30 -0.44
N LEU A 297 -24.81 0.89 -0.60
CA LEU A 297 -25.42 2.16 -0.16
C LEU A 297 -26.84 2.40 -0.69
N THR A 298 -27.13 1.97 -1.93
CA THR A 298 -28.46 2.16 -2.53
C THR A 298 -29.50 1.13 -2.08
N LYS A 299 -29.08 -0.09 -1.71
CA LYS A 299 -29.99 -1.21 -1.41
C LYS A 299 -30.15 -1.46 0.08
N LYS A 300 -29.05 -1.35 0.83
CA LYS A 300 -28.96 -1.63 2.27
C LYS A 300 -28.07 -0.55 2.90
N PRO A 301 -28.54 0.71 2.97
CA PRO A 301 -27.70 1.85 3.35
C PRO A 301 -27.01 1.65 4.70
N ARG A 302 -27.72 1.20 5.74
CA ARG A 302 -27.13 0.93 7.07
C ARG A 302 -25.94 -0.03 6.99
N SER A 303 -26.10 -1.15 6.27
CA SER A 303 -25.01 -2.10 6.04
C SER A 303 -23.88 -1.47 5.22
N GLY A 304 -24.21 -0.67 4.22
CA GLY A 304 -23.22 0.06 3.40
C GLY A 304 -22.33 0.96 4.25
N TYR A 305 -22.94 1.86 5.04
CA TYR A 305 -22.23 2.75 5.95
C TYR A 305 -21.43 1.99 7.01
N PHE A 306 -22.00 0.91 7.57
CA PHE A 306 -21.29 0.06 8.52
C PHE A 306 -20.01 -0.56 7.93
N LEU A 307 -20.07 -1.13 6.71
CA LEU A 307 -18.89 -1.73 6.07
C LEU A 307 -17.84 -0.67 5.69
N ILE A 308 -18.25 0.54 5.30
CA ILE A 308 -17.32 1.65 5.11
C ILE A 308 -16.65 2.00 6.45
N GLY A 309 -17.39 1.97 7.56
CA GLY A 309 -16.84 2.13 8.91
C GLY A 309 -15.86 1.03 9.32
N VAL A 310 -16.08 -0.21 8.88
CA VAL A 310 -15.12 -1.31 9.04
C VAL A 310 -13.84 -1.02 8.24
N SER A 311 -13.96 -0.60 6.98
CA SER A 311 -12.80 -0.20 6.17
C SER A 311 -11.97 0.88 6.86
N LEU A 312 -12.64 1.94 7.34
CA LEU A 312 -12.02 3.02 8.10
C LEU A 312 -11.28 2.50 9.34
N ALA A 313 -11.90 1.59 10.10
CA ALA A 313 -11.34 1.03 11.32
C ALA A 313 -10.13 0.11 11.07
N ILE A 314 -10.05 -0.54 9.90
CA ILE A 314 -8.87 -1.32 9.49
C ILE A 314 -7.73 -0.39 9.10
N LYS A 315 -8.02 0.57 8.22
CA LYS A 315 -7.04 1.55 7.73
C LYS A 315 -7.72 2.89 7.50
N GLN A 316 -7.19 3.91 8.16
CA GLN A 316 -7.73 5.27 8.20
C GLN A 316 -7.71 6.03 6.86
N MET A 317 -7.26 5.43 5.75
CA MET A 317 -7.30 6.02 4.41
C MET A 317 -8.71 6.43 3.98
N ALA A 318 -9.74 5.70 4.42
CA ALA A 318 -11.13 6.04 4.12
C ALA A 318 -11.62 7.32 4.85
N ILE A 319 -10.83 7.92 5.76
CA ILE A 319 -11.24 9.11 6.52
C ILE A 319 -11.53 10.30 5.59
N PHE A 320 -10.78 10.42 4.50
CA PHE A 320 -10.98 11.48 3.49
C PHE A 320 -12.30 11.32 2.73
N LEU A 321 -12.95 10.16 2.80
CA LEU A 321 -14.25 9.92 2.16
C LEU A 321 -15.43 10.21 3.10
N VAL A 322 -15.20 10.40 4.40
CA VAL A 322 -16.26 10.66 5.38
C VAL A 322 -17.14 11.86 4.97
N PRO A 323 -16.59 13.02 4.55
CA PRO A 323 -17.40 14.13 4.08
C PRO A 323 -18.30 13.75 2.89
N ILE A 324 -17.78 13.01 1.91
CA ILE A 324 -18.55 12.54 0.74
C ILE A 324 -19.72 11.67 1.19
N PHE A 325 -19.51 10.75 2.11
CA PHE A 325 -20.55 9.83 2.57
C PHE A 325 -21.63 10.52 3.40
N ILE A 326 -21.28 11.56 4.17
CA ILE A 326 -22.25 12.41 4.88
C ILE A 326 -23.10 13.20 3.88
N VAL A 327 -22.46 13.84 2.89
CA VAL A 327 -23.16 14.58 1.85
C VAL A 327 -24.07 13.65 1.03
N TYR A 328 -23.61 12.44 0.72
CA TYR A 328 -24.41 11.44 0.04
C TYR A 328 -25.66 11.04 0.84
N ALA A 329 -25.52 10.78 2.15
CA ALA A 329 -26.65 10.48 3.04
C ALA A 329 -27.67 11.62 3.05
N TRP A 330 -27.19 12.86 3.13
CA TRP A 330 -28.03 14.05 3.08
C TRP A 330 -28.76 14.19 1.75
N HIS A 331 -28.06 14.02 0.63
CA HIS A 331 -28.64 14.14 -0.71
C HIS A 331 -29.70 13.08 -1.01
N GLN A 332 -29.48 11.84 -0.55
CA GLN A 332 -30.40 10.74 -0.80
C GLN A 332 -31.68 10.82 0.05
N ASN A 333 -31.58 11.31 1.28
CA ASN A 333 -32.69 11.22 2.25
C ASN A 333 -33.32 12.58 2.61
N ARG A 334 -32.60 13.70 2.40
CA ARG A 334 -32.98 15.06 2.82
C ARG A 334 -33.47 15.15 4.27
N SER A 335 -32.95 14.27 5.13
CA SER A 335 -33.38 14.12 6.52
C SER A 335 -32.17 14.14 7.45
N LYS A 336 -32.18 15.09 8.40
CA LYS A 336 -31.12 15.22 9.43
C LYS A 336 -31.01 13.94 10.26
N LYS A 337 -32.15 13.39 10.71
CA LYS A 337 -32.19 12.17 11.53
C LYS A 337 -31.55 10.97 10.82
N VAL A 338 -31.90 10.74 9.56
CA VAL A 338 -31.34 9.63 8.77
C VAL A 338 -29.86 9.84 8.49
N THR A 339 -29.45 11.09 8.19
CA THR A 339 -28.05 11.43 7.97
C THR A 339 -27.21 11.16 9.22
N ILE A 340 -27.68 11.60 10.39
CA ILE A 340 -27.02 11.32 11.68
C ILE A 340 -26.92 9.81 11.91
N LEU A 341 -28.00 9.06 11.71
CA LEU A 341 -27.99 7.61 11.89
C LEU A 341 -26.95 6.93 10.97
N HIS A 342 -26.88 7.31 9.70
CA HIS A 342 -25.89 6.77 8.77
C HIS A 342 -24.46 7.16 9.16
N SER A 343 -24.24 8.40 9.62
CA SER A 343 -22.95 8.83 10.17
C SER A 343 -22.55 8.03 11.42
N LEU A 344 -23.51 7.67 12.27
CA LEU A 344 -23.26 6.78 13.41
C LEU A 344 -22.83 5.40 12.94
N PHE A 345 -23.50 4.79 11.96
CA PHE A 345 -23.05 3.50 11.39
C PHE A 345 -21.65 3.59 10.76
N LEU A 346 -21.34 4.71 10.09
CA LEU A 346 -20.03 4.96 9.49
C LEU A 346 -18.91 5.04 10.54
N LEU A 347 -19.16 5.68 11.67
CA LEU A 347 -18.13 5.92 12.68
C LEU A 347 -18.12 4.88 13.81
N ALA A 348 -19.19 4.09 13.96
CA ALA A 348 -19.38 3.19 15.09
C ALA A 348 -18.21 2.23 15.28
N VAL A 349 -17.77 1.54 14.23
CA VAL A 349 -16.71 0.52 14.35
C VAL A 349 -15.38 1.16 14.74
N SER A 350 -15.04 2.29 14.11
CA SER A 350 -13.81 3.02 14.45
C SER A 350 -13.86 3.56 15.87
N ALA A 351 -14.97 4.17 16.29
CA ALA A 351 -15.13 4.71 17.64
C ALA A 351 -15.12 3.62 18.71
N LEU A 352 -15.87 2.53 18.52
CA LEU A 352 -15.96 1.44 19.49
C LEU A 352 -14.64 0.69 19.65
N SER A 353 -13.92 0.47 18.54
CA SER A 353 -12.62 -0.19 18.59
C SER A 353 -11.53 0.69 19.22
N LEU A 354 -11.62 2.02 19.06
CA LEU A 354 -10.68 2.98 19.64
C LEU A 354 -10.96 3.32 21.11
N ALA A 355 -12.22 3.21 21.55
CA ALA A 355 -12.66 3.63 22.88
C ALA A 355 -11.85 3.03 24.05
N PRO A 356 -11.54 1.72 24.10
CA PRO A 356 -10.76 1.15 25.20
C PRO A 356 -9.38 1.79 25.35
N PHE A 357 -8.76 2.16 24.23
CA PHE A 357 -7.42 2.75 24.22
C PHE A 357 -7.44 4.23 24.60
N ILE A 358 -8.48 4.97 24.21
CA ILE A 358 -8.68 6.36 24.65
C ILE A 358 -8.90 6.40 26.17
N VAL A 359 -9.72 5.51 26.72
CA VAL A 359 -9.98 5.47 28.18
C VAL A 359 -8.70 5.16 28.95
N ASN A 360 -7.86 4.27 28.43
CA ASN A 360 -6.61 3.88 29.09
C ASN A 360 -5.48 4.92 28.95
N ASN A 361 -5.29 5.51 27.76
CA ASN A 361 -4.26 6.53 27.50
C ASN A 361 -4.74 7.52 26.42
N PRO A 362 -5.46 8.59 26.80
CA PRO A 362 -6.06 9.50 25.82
C PRO A 362 -5.01 10.31 25.05
N ILE A 363 -3.93 10.73 25.71
CA ILE A 363 -2.88 11.57 25.12
C ILE A 363 -2.11 10.78 24.05
N GLY A 364 -1.59 9.60 24.40
CA GLY A 364 -0.84 8.77 23.47
C GLY A 364 -1.71 8.29 22.29
N THR A 365 -2.97 7.95 22.57
CA THR A 365 -3.93 7.59 21.50
C THR A 365 -4.14 8.75 20.53
N MET A 366 -4.39 9.96 21.02
CA MET A 366 -4.60 11.10 20.13
C MET A 366 -3.34 11.45 19.34
N GLN A 367 -2.17 11.51 19.98
CA GLN A 367 -0.90 11.79 19.30
C GLN A 367 -0.59 10.77 18.22
N SER A 368 -0.83 9.48 18.48
CA SER A 368 -0.68 8.43 17.48
C SER A 368 -1.59 8.62 16.26
N ILE A 369 -2.88 8.89 16.48
CA ILE A 369 -3.83 9.08 15.38
C ILE A 369 -3.47 10.33 14.56
N PHE A 370 -3.02 11.40 15.21
CA PHE A 370 -2.60 12.63 14.54
C PHE A 370 -1.20 12.56 13.92
N PHE A 371 -0.40 11.53 14.22
CA PHE A 371 0.96 11.39 13.70
C PHE A 371 1.05 11.50 12.17
N SER A 372 0.08 10.93 11.45
CA SER A 372 0.06 11.00 9.97
C SER A 372 -0.05 12.44 9.44
N VAL A 373 -0.64 13.35 10.23
CA VAL A 373 -0.77 14.78 9.93
C VAL A 373 0.56 15.51 10.16
N GLU A 374 1.32 15.11 11.16
CA GLU A 374 2.58 15.77 11.57
C GLU A 374 3.83 15.19 10.89
N ARG A 375 3.71 14.00 10.28
CA ARG A 375 4.83 13.30 9.66
C ARG A 375 5.61 14.14 8.65
N ALA A 376 6.93 14.15 8.76
CA ALA A 376 7.81 14.80 7.78
C ALA A 376 7.61 14.25 6.36
N ALA A 377 7.83 15.09 5.35
CA ALA A 377 7.74 14.70 3.95
C ALA A 377 8.74 13.57 3.67
N THR A 378 8.22 12.40 3.31
CA THR A 378 8.96 11.15 3.07
C THR A 378 8.17 10.32 2.06
N GLY A 379 8.82 9.57 1.18
CA GLY A 379 8.07 8.75 0.24
C GLY A 379 8.95 7.83 -0.59
N ASP A 380 8.29 6.85 -1.21
CA ASP A 380 8.93 5.87 -2.08
C ASP A 380 9.29 6.45 -3.46
N PHE A 381 8.90 7.70 -3.73
CA PHE A 381 9.08 8.37 -5.00
C PHE A 381 10.01 9.57 -4.82
N ALA A 382 10.91 9.76 -5.79
CA ALA A 382 11.79 10.93 -5.85
C ALA A 382 11.08 12.22 -6.33
N SER A 383 9.82 12.11 -6.76
CA SER A 383 9.03 13.25 -7.22
C SER A 383 8.71 14.19 -6.05
N PRO A 384 9.12 15.47 -6.09
CA PRO A 384 8.77 16.42 -5.04
C PRO A 384 7.28 16.74 -5.09
N SER A 385 6.63 16.85 -3.93
CA SER A 385 5.29 17.40 -3.83
C SER A 385 5.31 18.93 -3.93
N LEU A 386 4.16 19.54 -4.24
CA LEU A 386 4.04 21.01 -4.28
C LEU A 386 4.52 21.66 -2.98
N SER A 387 4.14 21.08 -1.83
CA SER A 387 4.56 21.58 -0.52
C SER A 387 6.07 21.56 -0.34
N THR A 388 6.75 20.53 -0.85
CA THR A 388 8.21 20.43 -0.78
C THR A 388 8.87 21.50 -1.64
N ILE A 389 8.35 21.76 -2.84
CA ILE A 389 8.86 22.80 -3.74
C ILE A 389 8.76 24.19 -3.10
N VAL A 390 7.64 24.48 -2.43
CA VAL A 390 7.42 25.79 -1.77
C VAL A 390 7.94 25.84 -0.33
N GLY A 391 8.67 24.83 0.14
CA GLY A 391 9.30 24.82 1.47
C GLY A 391 8.33 24.68 2.65
N LEU A 392 7.10 24.22 2.43
CA LEU A 392 6.13 23.96 3.50
C LEU A 392 6.48 22.65 4.24
N THR A 393 6.44 22.70 5.57
CA THR A 393 6.75 21.56 6.45
C THR A 393 5.63 21.28 7.44
N GLY A 394 5.69 20.11 8.08
CA GLY A 394 4.71 19.68 9.09
C GLY A 394 3.27 19.70 8.58
N THR A 395 2.38 20.28 9.38
CA THR A 395 0.94 20.40 9.08
C THR A 395 0.67 21.34 7.89
N HIS A 396 1.45 22.40 7.73
CA HIS A 396 1.31 23.36 6.62
C HIS A 396 1.53 22.70 5.26
N ALA A 397 2.37 21.66 5.18
CA ALA A 397 2.61 20.91 3.95
C ALA A 397 1.35 20.22 3.41
N ARG A 398 0.29 20.07 4.22
CA ARG A 398 -0.97 19.45 3.80
C ARG A 398 -2.00 20.46 3.27
N ILE A 399 -1.75 21.77 3.43
CA ILE A 399 -2.69 22.81 3.02
C ILE A 399 -3.06 22.69 1.52
N PRO A 400 -2.14 22.47 0.57
CA PRO A 400 -2.51 22.33 -0.83
C PRO A 400 -3.45 21.14 -1.07
N MET A 401 -3.15 19.98 -0.49
CA MET A 401 -4.00 18.79 -0.56
C MET A 401 -5.40 19.08 0.02
N LEU A 402 -5.48 19.67 1.21
CA LEU A 402 -6.74 19.98 1.87
C LEU A 402 -7.56 21.00 1.07
N GLY A 403 -6.91 22.02 0.49
CA GLY A 403 -7.56 23.00 -0.37
C GLY A 403 -8.26 22.35 -1.56
N ILE A 404 -7.57 21.43 -2.26
CA ILE A 404 -8.15 20.72 -3.41
C ILE A 404 -9.23 19.72 -2.96
N LEU A 405 -9.05 19.03 -1.82
CA LEU A 405 -10.09 18.16 -1.25
C LEU A 405 -11.37 18.94 -0.96
N ILE A 406 -11.26 20.16 -0.43
CA ILE A 406 -12.43 21.03 -0.20
C ILE A 406 -13.14 21.33 -1.53
N LEU A 407 -12.42 21.60 -2.61
CA LEU A 407 -13.02 21.79 -3.94
C LEU A 407 -13.76 20.54 -4.42
N VAL A 408 -13.18 19.35 -4.22
CA VAL A 408 -13.86 18.06 -4.52
C VAL A 408 -15.15 17.94 -3.69
N TYR A 409 -15.12 18.24 -2.40
CA TYR A 409 -16.31 18.18 -1.55
C TYR A 409 -17.39 19.19 -1.97
N ILE A 410 -17.00 20.39 -2.40
CA ILE A 410 -17.92 21.39 -2.95
C ILE A 410 -18.55 20.87 -4.25
N ALA A 411 -17.77 20.27 -5.16
CA ALA A 411 -18.28 19.68 -6.39
C ALA A 411 -19.28 18.54 -6.10
N VAL A 412 -19.02 17.72 -5.08
CA VAL A 412 -19.96 16.67 -4.61
C VAL A 412 -21.24 17.29 -4.03
N TRP A 413 -21.11 18.33 -3.21
CA TRP A 413 -22.26 19.07 -2.67
C TRP A 413 -23.13 19.69 -3.78
N ARG A 414 -22.49 20.18 -4.85
CA ARG A 414 -23.16 20.70 -6.04
C ARG A 414 -23.66 19.61 -7.00
N LYS A 415 -23.41 18.34 -6.69
CA LYS A 415 -23.74 17.16 -7.52
C LYS A 415 -23.04 17.15 -8.89
N GLU A 416 -21.93 17.86 -9.02
CA GLU A 416 -21.08 17.87 -10.22
C GLU A 416 -20.28 16.56 -10.31
N LEU A 417 -19.94 15.96 -9.17
CA LEU A 417 -19.31 14.64 -9.09
C LEU A 417 -20.26 13.59 -8.51
N ARG A 418 -20.28 12.42 -9.16
CA ARG A 418 -20.96 11.22 -8.68
C ARG A 418 -20.06 10.45 -7.70
N LEU A 419 -20.59 9.42 -7.06
CA LEU A 419 -19.98 8.80 -5.88
C LEU A 419 -18.61 8.17 -6.19
N PHE A 420 -18.49 7.38 -7.27
CA PHE A 420 -17.22 6.74 -7.61
C PHE A 420 -16.22 7.75 -8.18
N GLY A 421 -16.66 8.69 -9.01
CA GLY A 421 -15.82 9.78 -9.50
C GLY A 421 -15.27 10.66 -8.38
N ALA A 422 -16.10 10.98 -7.38
CA ALA A 422 -15.67 11.73 -6.20
C ALA A 422 -14.66 10.95 -5.34
N THR A 423 -14.89 9.65 -5.17
CA THR A 423 -13.96 8.77 -4.43
C THR A 423 -12.61 8.66 -5.13
N LEU A 424 -12.63 8.49 -6.46
CA LEU A 424 -11.42 8.52 -7.30
C LEU A 424 -10.69 9.85 -7.15
N ALA A 425 -11.40 10.98 -7.26
CA ALA A 425 -10.82 12.32 -7.13
C ALA A 425 -10.16 12.51 -5.77
N VAL A 426 -10.79 12.08 -4.67
CA VAL A 426 -10.18 12.17 -3.33
C VAL A 426 -8.87 11.40 -3.25
N PHE A 427 -8.82 10.15 -3.73
CA PHE A 427 -7.59 9.37 -3.67
C PHE A 427 -6.50 9.89 -4.62
N VAL A 428 -6.87 10.40 -5.79
CA VAL A 428 -5.92 11.06 -6.70
C VAL A 428 -5.35 12.33 -6.08
N VAL A 429 -6.18 13.17 -5.47
CA VAL A 429 -5.73 14.38 -4.77
C VAL A 429 -4.84 14.02 -3.58
N PHE A 430 -5.22 13.02 -2.81
CA PHE A 430 -4.41 12.51 -1.71
C PHE A 430 -3.04 12.03 -2.21
N ALA A 431 -2.99 11.15 -3.21
CA ALA A 431 -1.72 10.63 -3.71
C ALA A 431 -0.86 11.70 -4.40
N GLY A 432 -1.48 12.68 -5.06
CA GLY A 432 -0.77 13.72 -5.82
C GLY A 432 -0.26 14.89 -4.97
N PHE A 433 -0.95 15.23 -3.88
CA PHE A 433 -0.64 16.43 -3.08
C PHE A 433 -0.21 16.14 -1.65
N ASN A 434 -0.31 14.89 -1.17
CA ASN A 434 0.22 14.54 0.14
C ASN A 434 1.76 14.60 0.10
N PRO A 435 2.43 15.33 1.02
CA PRO A 435 3.89 15.32 1.16
C PRO A 435 4.47 13.94 1.51
N VAL A 436 3.63 13.00 1.94
CA VAL A 436 4.00 11.61 2.15
C VAL A 436 3.37 10.74 1.07
N LEU A 437 4.18 9.97 0.35
CA LEU A 437 3.71 9.13 -0.77
C LEU A 437 4.33 7.73 -0.74
N PHE A 438 3.49 6.71 -0.56
CA PHE A 438 3.89 5.31 -0.63
C PHE A 438 3.27 4.60 -1.82
N PHE A 439 3.92 3.55 -2.34
CA PHE A 439 3.39 2.73 -3.44
C PHE A 439 1.98 2.20 -3.17
N GLN A 440 1.71 1.81 -1.91
CA GLN A 440 0.40 1.29 -1.51
C GLN A 440 -0.76 2.27 -1.68
N TYR A 441 -0.52 3.58 -1.71
CA TYR A 441 -1.60 4.56 -1.90
C TYR A 441 -2.22 4.46 -3.29
N LEU A 442 -1.43 4.07 -4.30
CA LEU A 442 -1.94 3.88 -5.65
C LEU A 442 -2.88 2.67 -5.74
N ALA A 443 -2.73 1.66 -4.88
CA ALA A 443 -3.67 0.53 -4.82
C ALA A 443 -5.09 0.96 -4.46
N TRP A 444 -5.26 2.06 -3.70
CA TRP A 444 -6.58 2.62 -3.37
C TRP A 444 -7.25 3.31 -4.55
N ILE A 445 -6.48 3.78 -5.54
CA ILE A 445 -6.99 4.46 -6.74
C ILE A 445 -7.52 3.44 -7.76
N ILE A 446 -6.78 2.34 -7.95
CA ILE A 446 -6.99 1.38 -9.05
C ILE A 446 -8.44 0.89 -9.15
N PRO A 447 -9.12 0.43 -8.09
CA PRO A 447 -10.50 -0.07 -8.21
C PRO A 447 -11.50 1.00 -8.67
N PHE A 448 -11.25 2.28 -8.40
CA PHE A 448 -12.18 3.36 -8.69
C PHE A 448 -12.06 3.93 -10.11
N ILE A 449 -10.97 3.67 -10.83
CA ILE A 449 -10.83 4.06 -12.24
C ILE A 449 -12.00 3.50 -13.08
N PRO A 450 -12.23 2.17 -13.15
CA PRO A 450 -13.31 1.62 -13.96
C PRO A 450 -14.69 1.93 -13.38
N LEU A 451 -14.82 2.08 -12.06
CA LEU A 451 -16.08 2.48 -11.43
C LEU A 451 -16.46 3.91 -11.82
N ALA A 452 -15.51 4.85 -11.85
CA ALA A 452 -15.75 6.23 -12.29
C ALA A 452 -16.08 6.28 -13.79
N ILE A 453 -15.36 5.53 -14.64
CA ILE A 453 -15.68 5.39 -16.07
C ILE A 453 -17.13 4.93 -16.24
N SER A 454 -17.56 3.94 -15.46
CA SER A 454 -18.94 3.43 -15.52
C SER A 454 -19.99 4.51 -15.24
N GLU A 455 -19.70 5.46 -14.36
CA GLU A 455 -20.64 6.55 -14.05
C GLU A 455 -20.81 7.50 -15.24
N VAL A 456 -19.76 7.74 -16.02
CA VAL A 456 -19.78 8.58 -17.23
C VAL A 456 -20.49 7.87 -18.37
N THR A 457 -20.12 6.62 -18.66
CA THR A 457 -20.73 5.83 -19.74
C THR A 457 -22.23 5.63 -19.53
N LEU A 458 -22.67 5.44 -18.28
CA LEU A 458 -24.08 5.27 -17.97
C LEU A 458 -24.88 6.58 -18.01
N SER A 459 -24.25 7.76 -17.86
CA SER A 459 -24.95 9.04 -18.06
C SER A 459 -25.21 9.37 -19.52
N GLU A 460 -24.35 8.91 -20.43
CA GLU A 460 -24.40 9.27 -21.86
C GLU A 460 -25.26 8.29 -22.68
N SER A 461 -25.75 7.21 -22.08
CA SER A 461 -26.59 6.22 -22.77
C SER A 461 -27.92 6.83 -23.25
N PRO A 462 -28.23 6.77 -24.57
CA PRO A 462 -29.49 7.27 -25.16
C PRO A 462 -30.76 6.62 -24.59
N LEU A 463 -30.65 5.52 -23.85
CA LEU A 463 -31.77 4.81 -23.23
C LEU A 463 -32.34 5.53 -21.99
N GLN A 464 -31.66 6.54 -21.43
CA GLN A 464 -32.17 7.36 -20.32
C GLN A 464 -32.73 8.73 -20.76
N SER A 465 -32.37 9.22 -21.95
CA SER A 465 -32.91 10.49 -22.47
C SER A 465 -34.38 10.38 -22.89
N SER A 466 -34.85 9.19 -23.26
CA SER A 466 -36.27 8.94 -23.59
C SER A 466 -37.22 8.94 -22.38
N HIS A 467 -36.68 8.83 -21.15
CA HIS A 467 -37.48 8.94 -19.92
C HIS A 467 -37.53 10.37 -19.37
N ARG A 468 -36.53 11.22 -19.63
CA ARG A 468 -36.59 12.64 -19.23
C ARG A 468 -37.56 13.48 -20.05
N LEU A 469 -37.88 13.06 -21.27
CA LEU A 469 -38.86 13.74 -22.13
C LEU A 469 -40.32 13.37 -21.82
N ARG A 470 -40.59 12.59 -20.77
CA ARG A 470 -41.96 12.28 -20.32
C ARG A 470 -42.36 12.96 -19.01
N ASP A 471 -41.42 13.64 -18.34
CA ASP A 471 -41.65 14.34 -17.08
C ASP A 471 -41.52 15.88 -17.20
N THR A 472 -41.51 16.39 -18.44
CA THR A 472 -41.82 17.79 -18.77
C THR A 472 -43.20 17.85 -19.39
#